data_AF-A0A1N6KGA9-F1
#
_entry.id   AF-A0A1N6KGA9-F1
#
_cell.length_a   1.000
_cell.length_b   1.000
_cell.length_c   1.000
_cell.angle_alpha   90.00
_cell.angle_beta   90.00
_cell.angle_gamma   90.00
#
_symmetry.space_group_name_H-M   'P 1'
#
loop_
_entity.id
_entity.type
_entity.pdbx_description
1 polymer ?
#
loop_
_entity_poly.entity_id
_entity_poly.type
_entity_poly.pdbx_seq_one_letter_code
_entity_poly.pdbx_strand_id
1 'polypeptide(L)'
;MKKIKFSLIASAILVVSSFVPIIQVLILTANGAFLSLFTSSDTKIILLINGIAFLLMLVLFYFAKTTAAKVFSIFGFLLFFLPLFFYSTGDLFIDETGNLRLENLYFLQFLLAGIAAGVLLTVIELMKAKAPKYM
;
A
#
# COMPACT_ATOMS: atom_id res chain seq x y z
N MET A 1 -28.84 -3.89 -6.59
CA MET A 1 -27.94 -3.48 -5.49
C MET A 1 -26.57 -3.15 -6.08
N LYS A 2 -26.05 -1.93 -5.89
CA LYS A 2 -24.67 -1.58 -6.29
C LYS A 2 -23.72 -2.43 -5.44
N LYS A 3 -22.91 -3.31 -6.06
CA LYS A 3 -21.87 -4.06 -5.34
C LYS A 3 -20.87 -3.05 -4.78
N ILE A 4 -20.72 -2.99 -3.47
CA ILE A 4 -19.71 -2.16 -2.82
C ILE A 4 -18.34 -2.63 -3.31
N LYS A 5 -17.52 -1.70 -3.79
CA LYS A 5 -16.19 -1.98 -4.34
C LYS A 5 -15.19 -2.13 -3.19
N PHE A 6 -14.38 -3.19 -3.24
CA PHE A 6 -13.41 -3.45 -2.18
C PHE A 6 -12.31 -2.40 -2.18
N SER A 7 -11.94 -1.90 -3.36
CA SER A 7 -11.01 -0.77 -3.47
C SER A 7 -11.48 0.46 -2.69
N LEU A 8 -12.78 0.79 -2.76
CA LEU A 8 -13.34 1.95 -2.07
C LEU A 8 -13.36 1.76 -0.55
N ILE A 9 -13.68 0.55 -0.07
CA ILE A 9 -13.63 0.23 1.36
C ILE A 9 -12.19 0.39 1.89
N ALA A 10 -11.22 -0.22 1.20
CA ALA A 10 -9.81 -0.11 1.57
C ALA A 10 -9.33 1.35 1.57
N SER A 11 -9.71 2.12 0.55
CA SER A 11 -9.38 3.55 0.46
C SER A 11 -9.95 4.33 1.65
N ALA A 12 -11.23 4.11 1.98
CA ALA A 12 -11.87 4.80 3.10
C ALA A 12 -11.20 4.46 4.43
N ILE A 13 -10.89 3.19 4.67
CA ILE A 13 -10.17 2.75 5.87
C ILE A 13 -8.81 3.46 5.98
N LEU A 14 -8.03 3.50 4.90
CA LEU A 14 -6.69 4.11 4.90
C LEU A 14 -6.74 5.63 5.09
N VAL A 15 -7.72 6.29 4.49
CA VAL A 15 -7.91 7.74 4.65
C VAL A 15 -8.33 8.05 6.08
N VAL A 16 -9.29 7.32 6.65
CA VAL A 16 -9.72 7.52 8.05
C VAL A 16 -8.57 7.20 9.01
N SER A 17 -7.82 6.13 8.76
CA SER A 17 -6.69 5.77 9.60
C SER A 17 -5.49 6.70 9.43
N SER A 18 -5.45 7.61 8.45
CA SER A 18 -4.38 8.62 8.39
C SER A 18 -4.38 9.55 9.61
N PHE A 19 -5.56 9.82 10.20
CA PHE A 19 -5.72 10.63 11.41
C PHE A 19 -5.29 9.90 12.69
N VAL A 20 -5.37 8.57 12.69
CA VAL A 20 -4.96 7.69 13.79
C VAL A 20 -4.20 6.52 13.18
N PRO A 21 -2.88 6.63 12.96
CA PRO A 21 -2.11 5.77 12.06
C PRO A 21 -1.79 4.38 12.63
N ILE A 22 -2.68 3.82 13.46
CA ILE A 22 -2.52 2.49 14.07
C ILE A 22 -2.36 1.42 12.98
N ILE A 23 -3.21 1.44 11.96
CA ILE A 23 -3.19 0.45 10.88
C ILE A 23 -1.87 0.53 10.11
N GLN A 24 -1.41 1.75 9.80
CA GLN A 24 -0.20 1.96 9.04
C GLN A 24 1.04 1.58 9.84
N VAL A 25 1.10 1.89 11.14
CA VAL A 25 2.17 1.44 12.02
C VAL A 25 2.21 -0.09 12.08
N LEU A 26 1.06 -0.76 12.28
CA LEU A 26 1.00 -2.22 12.28
C LEU A 26 1.50 -2.82 10.96
N ILE A 27 1.13 -2.21 9.83
CA ILE A 27 1.61 -2.65 8.51
C ILE A 27 3.12 -2.47 8.38
N LEU A 28 3.67 -1.32 8.78
CA LEU A 28 5.12 -1.07 8.73
C LEU A 28 5.90 -2.03 9.63
N THR A 29 5.40 -2.28 10.85
CA THR A 29 6.00 -3.26 11.77
C THR A 29 5.95 -4.67 11.18
N ALA A 30 4.81 -5.08 10.62
CA ALA A 30 4.68 -6.38 9.97
C ALA A 30 5.62 -6.52 8.76
N ASN A 31 5.80 -5.45 7.98
CA ASN A 31 6.74 -5.44 6.86
C ASN A 31 8.19 -5.57 7.37
N GLY A 32 8.57 -4.84 8.42
CA GLY A 32 9.89 -4.97 9.04
C GLY A 32 10.17 -6.39 9.54
N ALA A 33 9.17 -7.03 10.16
CA ALA A 33 9.27 -8.44 10.57
C ALA A 33 9.44 -9.38 9.37
N PHE A 34 8.67 -9.19 8.29
CA PHE A 34 8.83 -9.96 7.06
C PHE A 34 10.21 -9.79 6.43
N LEU A 35 10.71 -8.55 6.35
CA LEU A 35 12.02 -8.25 5.79
C LEU A 35 13.17 -8.80 6.63
N SER A 36 13.00 -8.94 7.94
CA SER A 36 14.01 -9.55 8.81
C SER A 36 14.33 -11.01 8.48
N LEU A 37 13.44 -11.69 7.74
CA LEU A 37 13.68 -13.04 7.20
C LEU A 37 14.70 -13.04 6.05
N PHE A 38 14.97 -11.89 5.46
CA PHE A 38 15.97 -11.71 4.41
C PHE A 38 17.24 -11.15 5.06
N THR A 39 18.37 -11.84 4.89
CA THR A 39 19.65 -11.51 5.54
C THR A 39 20.35 -10.27 4.98
N SER A 40 19.70 -9.52 4.08
CA SER A 40 20.29 -8.35 3.43
C SER A 40 19.83 -7.06 4.11
N SER A 41 20.80 -6.30 4.62
CA SER A 41 20.60 -4.94 5.12
C SER A 41 20.68 -3.88 4.01
N ASP A 42 20.85 -4.28 2.74
CA ASP A 42 20.94 -3.32 1.63
C ASP A 42 19.55 -2.74 1.33
N THR A 43 19.43 -1.43 1.56
CA THR A 43 18.21 -0.66 1.31
C THR A 43 17.70 -0.83 -0.12
N LYS A 44 18.58 -0.91 -1.13
CA LYS A 44 18.17 -1.11 -2.53
C LYS A 44 17.50 -2.47 -2.74
N ILE A 45 18.04 -3.51 -2.10
CA ILE A 45 17.48 -4.86 -2.18
C ILE A 45 16.13 -4.91 -1.49
N ILE A 46 16.00 -4.28 -0.32
CA ILE A 46 14.73 -4.17 0.41
C ILE A 46 13.65 -3.47 -0.43
N LEU A 47 14.00 -2.37 -1.11
CA LEU A 47 13.07 -1.66 -1.98
C LEU A 47 12.67 -2.50 -3.19
N LEU A 48 13.62 -3.23 -3.77
CA LEU A 48 13.35 -4.13 -4.88
C LEU A 48 12.37 -5.24 -4.47
N ILE A 49 12.58 -5.86 -3.29
CA ILE A 49 11.68 -6.89 -2.74
C ILE A 49 10.28 -6.32 -2.53
N ASN A 50 10.15 -5.16 -1.87
CA ASN A 50 8.85 -4.50 -1.69
C ASN A 50 8.21 -4.15 -3.04
N GLY A 51 9.01 -3.67 -4.00
CA GLY A 51 8.64 -3.38 -5.38
C GLY A 51 7.98 -4.56 -6.08
N ILE A 52 8.69 -5.69 -6.12
CA ILE A 52 8.21 -6.92 -6.75
C ILE A 52 6.97 -7.45 -6.00
N ALA A 53 7.01 -7.46 -4.68
CA ALA A 53 5.93 -8.01 -3.86
C ALA A 53 4.63 -7.20 -3.96
N PHE A 54 4.69 -5.86 -4.01
CA PHE A 54 3.47 -5.06 -4.20
C PHE A 54 2.86 -5.28 -5.59
N LEU A 55 3.68 -5.37 -6.64
CA LEU A 55 3.21 -5.65 -8.00
C LEU A 55 2.55 -7.03 -8.08
N LEU A 56 3.18 -8.04 -7.49
CA LEU A 56 2.61 -9.39 -7.41
C LEU A 56 1.24 -9.36 -6.71
N MET A 57 1.11 -8.63 -5.61
CA MET A 57 -0.16 -8.52 -4.88
C MET A 57 -1.24 -7.78 -5.68
N LEU A 58 -0.90 -6.77 -6.48
CA LEU A 58 -1.85 -6.14 -7.41
C LEU A 58 -2.32 -7.12 -8.51
N VAL A 59 -1.41 -7.95 -9.04
CA VAL A 59 -1.75 -8.99 -10.02
C VAL A 59 -2.70 -10.03 -9.37
N LEU A 60 -2.39 -10.49 -8.16
CA LEU A 60 -3.28 -11.40 -7.42
C LEU A 60 -4.65 -10.77 -7.16
N PHE A 61 -4.69 -9.48 -6.81
CA PHE A 61 -5.95 -8.75 -6.63
C PHE A 61 -6.77 -8.68 -7.94
N TYR A 62 -6.11 -8.47 -9.08
CA TYR A 62 -6.75 -8.51 -10.40
C TYR A 62 -7.41 -9.87 -10.66
N PHE A 63 -6.72 -10.97 -10.39
CA PHE A 63 -7.26 -12.32 -10.61
C PHE A 63 -8.17 -12.84 -9.49
N ALA A 64 -8.23 -12.17 -8.33
CA ALA A 64 -9.02 -12.63 -7.18
C ALA A 64 -10.52 -12.76 -7.50
N LYS A 65 -11.03 -13.99 -7.38
CA LYS A 65 -12.46 -14.33 -7.58
C LYS A 65 -13.23 -14.34 -6.27
N THR A 66 -12.62 -14.83 -5.19
CA THR A 66 -13.24 -14.94 -3.86
C THR A 66 -12.99 -13.70 -3.01
N THR A 67 -13.87 -13.44 -2.04
CA THR A 67 -13.70 -12.35 -1.07
C THR A 67 -12.41 -12.50 -0.27
N ALA A 68 -12.10 -13.71 0.19
CA ALA A 68 -10.88 -13.99 0.95
C ALA A 68 -9.62 -13.65 0.13
N ALA A 69 -9.57 -14.03 -1.15
CA ALA A 69 -8.44 -13.70 -2.01
C ALA A 69 -8.29 -12.19 -2.21
N LYS A 70 -9.40 -11.45 -2.37
CA LYS A 70 -9.36 -9.98 -2.49
C LYS A 70 -8.80 -9.32 -1.23
N VAL A 71 -9.28 -9.75 -0.07
CA VAL A 71 -8.83 -9.23 1.22
C VAL A 71 -7.34 -9.52 1.42
N PHE A 72 -6.92 -10.77 1.19
CA PHE A 72 -5.52 -11.17 1.28
C PHE A 72 -4.62 -10.34 0.35
N SER A 73 -5.00 -10.19 -0.92
CA SER A 73 -4.23 -9.40 -1.88
C SER A 73 -4.19 -7.91 -1.54
N ILE A 74 -5.26 -7.34 -0.98
CA ILE A 74 -5.24 -5.94 -0.50
C ILE A 74 -4.29 -5.80 0.69
N PHE A 75 -4.36 -6.69 1.68
CA PHE A 75 -3.45 -6.65 2.83
C PHE A 75 -2.00 -6.83 2.39
N GLY A 76 -1.72 -7.82 1.54
CA GLY A 76 -0.39 -8.01 0.98
C GLY A 76 0.08 -6.80 0.17
N PHE A 77 -0.79 -6.22 -0.66
CA PHE A 77 -0.47 -5.00 -1.40
C PHE A 77 -0.07 -3.88 -0.45
N LEU A 78 -0.87 -3.59 0.58
CA LEU A 78 -0.56 -2.54 1.56
C LEU A 78 0.72 -2.82 2.34
N LEU A 79 0.96 -4.10 2.67
CA LEU A 79 2.16 -4.56 3.38
C LEU A 79 3.45 -4.16 2.67
N PHE A 80 3.47 -4.18 1.33
CA PHE A 80 4.65 -3.86 0.54
C PHE A 80 4.62 -2.46 -0.08
N PHE A 81 3.43 -1.94 -0.38
CA PHE A 81 3.25 -0.62 -0.96
C PHE A 81 3.54 0.52 0.02
N LEU A 82 3.03 0.44 1.26
CA LEU A 82 3.20 1.54 2.23
C LEU A 82 4.68 1.81 2.58
N PRO A 83 5.51 0.81 2.92
CA PRO A 83 6.93 1.03 3.15
C PRO A 83 7.64 1.62 1.92
N LEU A 84 7.33 1.09 0.73
CA LEU A 84 7.90 1.59 -0.53
C LEU A 84 7.52 3.07 -0.74
N PHE A 85 6.25 3.40 -0.56
CA PHE A 85 5.75 4.77 -0.71
C PHE A 85 6.42 5.72 0.28
N PHE A 86 6.54 5.35 1.56
CA PHE A 86 7.18 6.22 2.56
C PHE A 86 8.66 6.40 2.32
N TYR A 87 9.36 5.35 1.89
CA TYR A 87 10.76 5.49 1.52
C TYR A 87 10.93 6.41 0.30
N SER A 88 10.17 6.19 -0.77
CA SER A 88 10.27 6.98 -2.00
C SER A 88 9.82 8.44 -1.86
N THR A 89 9.03 8.73 -0.83
CA THR A 89 8.56 10.09 -0.54
C THR A 89 9.25 10.73 0.65
N GLY A 90 10.15 10.02 1.35
CA GLY A 90 10.80 10.48 2.58
C GLY A 90 11.49 11.82 2.41
N ASP A 91 12.25 11.99 1.32
CA ASP A 91 12.98 13.24 1.02
C ASP A 91 12.07 14.46 0.83
N LEU A 92 10.79 14.27 0.49
CA LEU A 92 9.81 15.37 0.40
C LEU A 92 9.40 15.91 1.78
N PHE A 93 9.65 15.13 2.84
CA PHE A 93 9.28 15.43 4.22
C PHE A 93 10.50 15.59 5.14
N ILE A 94 11.70 15.74 4.56
CA ILE A 94 12.95 16.04 5.27
C ILE A 94 13.40 17.45 4.82
N ASP A 95 13.97 18.24 5.74
CA ASP A 95 14.53 19.56 5.40
C ASP A 95 15.97 19.46 4.90
N GLU A 96 16.51 20.59 4.44
CA GLU A 96 17.88 20.70 3.94
C GLU A 96 18.95 20.36 4.99
N THR A 97 18.57 20.31 6.28
CA THR A 97 19.46 19.93 7.39
C THR A 97 19.36 18.45 7.76
N GLY A 98 18.56 17.66 7.03
CA GLY A 98 18.33 16.24 7.33
C GLY A 98 17.40 16.01 8.51
N ASN A 99 16.80 17.07 9.06
CA ASN A 99 15.79 16.97 10.10
C ASN A 99 14.43 16.73 9.43
N LEU A 100 13.59 15.91 10.05
CA LEU A 100 12.20 15.74 9.60
C LEU A 100 11.54 17.11 9.57
N ARG A 101 11.01 17.52 8.40
CA ARG A 101 10.39 18.84 8.18
C ARG A 101 9.22 19.14 9.10
N LEU A 102 8.78 18.16 9.90
CA LEU A 102 8.20 18.30 11.23
C LEU A 102 7.51 16.95 11.52
N GLU A 103 7.50 16.54 12.78
CA GLU A 103 6.59 15.52 13.33
C GLU A 103 5.09 15.77 12.99
N ASN A 104 4.77 16.92 12.38
CA ASN A 104 3.43 17.38 12.02
C ASN A 104 2.91 16.93 10.65
N LEU A 105 3.74 16.38 9.74
CA LEU A 105 3.29 16.01 8.39
C LEU A 105 3.16 14.50 8.14
N TYR A 106 3.38 13.66 9.15
CA TYR A 106 3.12 12.22 9.06
C TYR A 106 1.69 11.91 8.63
N PHE A 107 0.72 12.64 9.19
CA PHE A 107 -0.68 12.60 8.76
C PHE A 107 -0.82 12.78 7.24
N LEU A 108 -0.17 13.80 6.68
CA LEU A 108 -0.25 14.12 5.25
C LEU A 108 0.38 13.01 4.41
N GLN A 109 1.53 12.48 4.83
CA GLN A 109 2.18 11.37 4.14
C GLN A 109 1.30 10.11 4.17
N PHE A 110 0.67 9.79 5.31
CA PHE A 110 -0.29 8.68 5.43
C PHE A 110 -1.54 8.89 4.57
N LEU A 111 -2.06 10.12 4.52
CA LEU A 111 -3.21 10.47 3.70
C LEU A 111 -2.92 10.28 2.21
N LEU A 112 -1.77 10.81 1.74
CA LEU A 112 -1.33 10.66 0.35
C LEU A 112 -1.10 9.19 -0.01
N ALA A 113 -0.49 8.41 0.89
CA ALA A 113 -0.32 6.97 0.69
C ALA A 113 -1.67 6.25 0.59
N GLY A 114 -2.63 6.59 1.45
CA GLY A 114 -3.98 6.02 1.42
C GLY A 114 -4.73 6.34 0.13
N ILE A 115 -4.63 7.59 -0.34
CA ILE A 115 -5.20 8.02 -1.62
C ILE A 115 -4.53 7.26 -2.78
N ALA A 116 -3.20 7.21 -2.82
CA ALA A 116 -2.45 6.52 -3.87
C ALA A 116 -2.78 5.03 -3.93
N ALA A 117 -2.79 4.34 -2.78
CA ALA A 117 -3.23 2.95 -2.64
C ALA A 117 -4.66 2.75 -3.18
N GLY A 118 -5.57 3.65 -2.80
CA GLY A 118 -6.96 3.60 -3.22
C GLY A 118 -7.17 3.78 -4.72
N VAL A 119 -6.44 4.73 -5.32
CA VAL A 119 -6.43 4.96 -6.77
C VAL A 119 -5.93 3.72 -7.49
N LEU A 120 -4.79 3.15 -7.08
CA LEU A 120 -4.22 1.94 -7.69
C LEU A 120 -5.20 0.77 -7.67
N LEU A 121 -5.77 0.45 -6.50
CA LEU A 121 -6.76 -0.63 -6.37
C LEU A 121 -8.01 -0.37 -7.22
N THR A 122 -8.47 0.87 -7.29
CA THR A 122 -9.64 1.24 -8.09
C THR A 122 -9.37 1.11 -9.59
N VAL A 123 -8.19 1.51 -10.05
CA VAL A 123 -7.77 1.34 -11.45
C VAL A 123 -7.77 -0.14 -11.82
N ILE A 124 -7.20 -1.01 -10.98
CA ILE A 124 -7.19 -2.47 -11.22
C ILE A 124 -8.61 -3.05 -11.27
N GLU A 125 -9.51 -2.64 -10.37
CA GLU A 125 -10.92 -3.06 -10.43
C GLU A 125 -11.63 -2.59 -11.71
N LEU A 126 -11.35 -1.36 -12.18
CA LEU A 126 -11.93 -0.82 -13.41
C LEU A 126 -11.41 -1.54 -14.66
N MET A 127 -10.12 -1.86 -14.70
CA MET A 127 -9.52 -2.66 -15.78
C MET A 127 -10.20 -4.03 -15.87
N LYS A 128 -10.40 -4.69 -14.73
CA LYS A 128 -11.12 -5.98 -14.66
C LYS A 128 -12.56 -5.87 -15.11
N ALA A 129 -13.26 -4.79 -14.77
CA ALA A 129 -14.65 -4.57 -15.17
C ALA A 129 -14.81 -4.36 -16.69
N LYS A 130 -13.78 -3.83 -17.36
CA LYS A 130 -13.75 -3.64 -18.82
C LYS A 130 -13.27 -4.87 -19.59
N ALA A 131 -12.63 -5.85 -18.95
CA ALA A 131 -12.16 -7.05 -19.63
C ALA A 131 -13.35 -7.83 -20.22
N PRO A 132 -13.29 -8.25 -21.49
CA PRO A 132 -14.39 -8.96 -22.14
C PRO A 132 -14.71 -10.26 -21.38
N LYS A 133 -16.01 -10.54 -21.21
CA LYS A 133 -16.55 -11.70 -20.47
C LYS A 133 -16.25 -13.08 -21.09
N TYR A 134 -15.34 -13.15 -22.06
CA TYR A 134 -15.03 -14.37 -22.81
C TYR A 134 -13.56 -14.74 -22.62
N MET A 135 -13.26 -15.24 -21.43
CA MET A 135 -12.14 -16.15 -21.13
C MET A 135 -12.60 -17.12 -20.03
#